data_AF-A0A1X1W2Q4-F1
#
_entry.id   AF-A0A1X1W2Q4-F1
#
_cell.length_a   1.000
_cell.length_b   1.000
_cell.length_c   1.000
_cell.angle_alpha   90.00
_cell.angle_beta   90.00
_cell.angle_gamma   90.00
#
_symmetry.space_group_name_H-M   'P 1'
#
loop_
_entity.id
_entity.type
_entity.pdbx_description
1 polymer ?
#
loop_
_entity_poly.entity_id
_entity_poly.type
_entity_poly.pdbx_seq_one_letter_code
_entity_poly.pdbx_strand_id
1 'polypeptide(L)'
;MPAYGSDLRPPVVAAGPTPSAVAGPVSGAPVAPSASSPSAGGPLVSPVERTASGTTTGAQVGASGTTMAAASAVSATSGAAAGAVSARAAEQQRLERLVDAVARQEPRLSWAAGLREDGTTTLLVTDLAGGWIPPHIRLPANVTLLEPTARRRDVSVVDLLGAVVAAAAHEPNAYIGEPDPDAPLLSGDRSARSAAPQVDELGPTLVEAVRRRDGLPRIAQAIAAPAVRKTGVLESETQLLRERLTAIQESVLNAYPDHELSALGDWMLMSAIDALIDEHQYLANYHMAWFAVVARREGSGGFAA
;
A
#
# COMPACT_ATOMS: atom_id res chain seq x y z
N MET A 1 -64.29 3.18 45.91
CA MET A 1 -64.84 4.12 44.90
C MET A 1 -64.48 5.52 45.36
N PRO A 2 -63.91 6.44 44.54
CA PRO A 2 -63.95 6.53 43.08
C PRO A 2 -62.58 6.54 42.38
N ALA A 3 -62.65 6.57 41.04
CA ALA A 3 -61.60 6.54 40.04
C ALA A 3 -60.97 7.93 39.75
N TYR A 4 -59.78 7.95 39.14
CA TYR A 4 -59.54 8.75 37.93
C TYR A 4 -58.25 8.28 37.23
N GLY A 5 -58.36 7.99 35.93
CA GLY A 5 -57.23 7.70 35.06
C GLY A 5 -56.43 8.96 34.75
N SER A 6 -55.17 8.78 34.39
CA SER A 6 -54.35 9.83 33.80
C SER A 6 -53.54 9.26 32.66
N ASP A 7 -53.76 9.89 31.51
CA ASP A 7 -53.15 9.68 30.20
C ASP A 7 -51.64 9.48 30.24
N LEU A 8 -51.18 8.39 29.60
CA LEU A 8 -49.80 8.25 29.13
C LEU A 8 -49.72 8.79 27.70
N ARG A 9 -49.44 10.09 27.56
CA ARG A 9 -48.99 10.65 26.28
C ARG A 9 -47.48 10.94 26.35
N PRO A 10 -46.69 10.44 25.39
CA PRO A 10 -45.27 10.79 25.31
C PRO A 10 -45.10 12.25 24.85
N PRO A 11 -44.04 12.95 25.30
CA PRO A 11 -43.75 14.29 24.83
C PRO A 11 -43.30 14.26 23.37
N VAL A 12 -43.88 15.16 22.57
CA VAL A 12 -43.47 15.46 21.19
C VAL A 12 -42.13 16.19 21.22
N VAL A 13 -41.11 15.62 20.60
CA VAL A 13 -39.83 16.30 20.36
C VAL A 13 -39.98 17.17 19.10
N ALA A 14 -39.75 18.47 19.27
CA ALA A 14 -39.77 19.45 18.20
C ALA A 14 -38.58 19.26 17.26
N ALA A 15 -38.84 19.28 15.94
CA ALA A 15 -37.81 19.30 14.91
C ALA A 15 -37.04 20.62 14.93
N GLY A 16 -35.70 20.55 14.92
CA GLY A 16 -34.82 21.70 14.78
C GLY A 16 -34.88 22.32 13.37
N PRO A 17 -34.44 23.58 13.22
CA PRO A 17 -34.58 24.34 11.97
C PRO A 17 -33.70 23.77 10.86
N THR A 18 -34.25 23.72 9.65
CA THR A 18 -33.52 23.43 8.41
C THR A 18 -32.63 24.62 8.02
N PRO A 19 -31.38 24.40 7.55
CA PRO A 19 -30.60 25.47 6.96
C PRO A 19 -31.16 25.84 5.59
N SER A 20 -31.38 27.14 5.39
CA SER A 20 -31.79 27.74 4.12
C SER A 20 -30.72 27.58 3.04
N ALA A 21 -31.18 27.32 1.82
CA ALA A 21 -30.40 27.33 0.59
C ALA A 21 -29.75 28.69 0.34
N VAL A 22 -28.45 28.69 0.04
CA VAL A 22 -27.74 29.85 -0.49
C VAL A 22 -27.79 29.78 -2.02
N ALA A 23 -28.31 30.85 -2.62
CA ALA A 23 -28.37 31.08 -4.05
C ALA A 23 -26.97 31.14 -4.68
N GLY A 24 -26.80 30.49 -5.83
CA GLY A 24 -25.53 30.44 -6.56
C GLY A 24 -25.19 31.73 -7.33
N PRO A 25 -23.97 31.84 -7.88
CA PRO A 25 -23.66 32.78 -8.93
C PRO A 25 -23.65 32.14 -10.32
N VAL A 26 -24.12 32.98 -11.23
CA VAL A 26 -24.19 32.97 -12.69
C VAL A 26 -23.04 32.33 -13.49
N SER A 27 -23.46 31.77 -14.63
CA SER A 27 -22.64 31.30 -15.75
C SER A 27 -21.85 32.44 -16.41
N GLY A 28 -20.56 32.21 -16.67
CA GLY A 28 -19.64 33.11 -17.37
C GLY A 28 -18.57 32.31 -18.15
N ALA A 29 -18.28 32.78 -19.36
CA ALA A 29 -17.60 32.15 -20.50
C ALA A 29 -16.19 31.52 -20.25
N PRO A 30 -15.73 30.62 -21.15
CA PRO A 30 -14.41 29.98 -21.06
C PRO A 30 -13.27 30.99 -21.33
N VAL A 31 -12.31 31.02 -20.40
CA VAL A 31 -11.05 31.77 -20.53
C VAL A 31 -9.97 30.80 -21.02
N ALA A 32 -9.37 31.09 -22.18
CA ALA A 32 -8.25 30.33 -22.72
C ALA A 32 -6.95 30.61 -21.94
N PRO A 33 -6.06 29.62 -21.74
CA PRO A 33 -4.74 29.89 -21.20
C PRO A 33 -3.82 30.46 -22.29
N SER A 34 -3.30 31.65 -22.03
CA SER A 34 -2.18 32.27 -22.76
C SER A 34 -0.91 31.45 -22.54
N ALA A 35 -0.31 30.94 -23.61
CA ALA A 35 1.02 30.35 -23.59
C ALA A 35 2.08 31.47 -23.61
N SER A 36 2.85 31.56 -22.54
CA SER A 36 4.04 32.42 -22.44
C SER A 36 5.17 31.86 -23.30
N SER A 37 5.62 32.61 -24.29
CA SER A 37 6.86 32.36 -25.04
C SER A 37 8.07 32.84 -24.23
N PRO A 38 9.21 32.12 -24.22
CA PRO A 38 10.49 32.73 -23.92
C PRO A 38 11.17 33.17 -25.21
N SER A 39 11.42 34.47 -25.31
CA SER A 39 12.40 35.06 -26.22
C SER A 39 13.79 34.93 -25.59
N ALA A 40 14.74 34.34 -26.30
CA ALA A 40 16.15 34.43 -25.99
C ALA A 40 16.92 34.61 -27.31
N GLY A 41 17.52 35.78 -27.47
CA GLY A 41 18.27 36.18 -28.66
C GLY A 41 19.76 35.85 -28.58
N GLY A 42 20.31 35.43 -29.72
CA GLY A 42 21.71 35.59 -30.17
C GLY A 42 22.80 34.78 -29.44
N PRO A 43 23.99 34.57 -30.05
CA PRO A 43 24.56 35.32 -31.18
C PRO A 43 25.02 34.46 -32.38
N LEU A 44 25.19 35.18 -33.49
CA LEU A 44 25.74 34.78 -34.78
C LEU A 44 27.23 34.40 -34.67
N VAL A 45 27.61 33.21 -35.14
CA VAL A 45 28.98 32.97 -35.65
C VAL A 45 28.96 31.86 -36.72
N SER A 46 29.40 32.22 -37.93
CA SER A 46 29.61 31.33 -39.07
C SER A 46 30.86 30.46 -38.89
N PRO A 47 30.89 29.26 -39.46
CA PRO A 47 32.10 28.71 -40.04
C PRO A 47 32.08 28.89 -41.56
N VAL A 48 33.11 29.55 -42.07
CA VAL A 48 33.52 29.47 -43.48
C VAL A 48 34.13 28.09 -43.69
N GLU A 49 33.47 27.23 -44.45
CA GLU A 49 34.14 26.13 -45.13
C GLU A 49 34.35 26.48 -46.59
N ARG A 50 35.60 26.31 -47.01
CA ARG A 50 36.18 26.71 -48.27
C ARG A 50 36.38 25.43 -49.07
N THR A 51 35.54 25.17 -50.06
CA THR A 51 35.80 24.10 -51.05
C THR A 51 35.48 24.56 -52.46
N ALA A 52 36.45 24.29 -53.32
CA ALA A 52 36.62 24.82 -54.66
C ALA A 52 35.52 24.39 -55.64
N SER A 53 35.19 25.31 -56.55
CA SER A 53 34.42 25.04 -57.76
C SER A 53 35.22 24.13 -58.70
N GLY A 54 34.68 22.95 -58.96
CA GLY A 54 35.09 22.06 -60.04
C GLY A 54 33.87 21.73 -60.89
N THR A 55 33.77 22.38 -62.05
CA THR A 55 32.73 22.17 -63.05
C THR A 55 33.00 20.88 -63.82
N THR A 56 32.16 19.86 -63.67
CA THR A 56 31.93 18.86 -64.72
C THR A 56 30.49 18.38 -64.70
N THR A 57 29.82 18.68 -65.80
CA THR A 57 28.57 18.15 -66.34
C THR A 57 28.53 16.62 -66.28
N GLY A 58 27.46 16.03 -65.71
CA GLY A 58 27.20 14.60 -65.84
C GLY A 58 26.15 14.05 -64.88
N ALA A 59 25.00 13.69 -65.44
CA ALA A 59 24.09 12.65 -64.96
C ALA A 59 23.49 12.82 -63.55
N GLN A 60 22.28 13.38 -63.55
CA GLN A 60 21.24 13.24 -62.55
C GLN A 60 20.84 11.76 -62.40
N VAL A 61 21.28 11.06 -61.34
CA VAL A 61 20.68 9.81 -60.85
C VAL A 61 20.80 9.71 -59.32
N GLY A 62 19.68 9.90 -58.62
CA GLY A 62 19.34 9.17 -57.39
C GLY A 62 20.08 9.48 -56.07
N ALA A 63 20.00 10.71 -55.56
CA ALA A 63 20.35 11.04 -54.16
C ALA A 63 19.10 11.27 -53.29
N SER A 64 18.13 10.35 -53.33
CA SER A 64 16.90 10.41 -52.51
C SER A 64 16.92 9.45 -51.30
N GLY A 65 17.99 8.67 -51.11
CA GLY A 65 18.08 7.65 -50.05
C GLY A 65 18.55 8.19 -48.70
N THR A 66 19.46 9.17 -48.68
CA THR A 66 20.17 9.58 -47.45
C THR A 66 19.33 10.47 -46.53
N THR A 67 18.47 11.33 -47.10
CA THR A 67 17.58 12.22 -46.34
C THR A 67 16.39 11.46 -45.75
N MET A 68 15.85 10.49 -46.48
CA MET A 68 14.78 9.62 -46.00
C MET A 68 15.27 8.70 -44.87
N ALA A 69 16.47 8.14 -44.98
CA ALA A 69 17.06 7.32 -43.91
C ALA A 69 17.31 8.11 -42.62
N ALA A 70 17.80 9.35 -42.72
CA ALA A 70 18.00 10.24 -41.57
C ALA A 70 16.66 10.67 -40.93
N ALA A 71 15.65 11.02 -41.74
CA ALA A 71 14.31 11.36 -41.25
C ALA A 71 13.60 10.17 -40.59
N SER A 72 13.75 8.96 -41.15
CA SER A 72 13.25 7.72 -40.55
C SER A 72 13.97 7.38 -39.24
N ALA A 73 15.29 7.58 -39.15
CA ALA A 73 16.05 7.37 -37.92
C ALA A 73 15.65 8.37 -36.82
N VAL A 74 15.45 9.65 -37.16
CA VAL A 74 14.97 10.68 -36.22
C VAL A 74 13.54 10.38 -35.78
N SER A 75 12.66 9.95 -36.69
CA SER A 75 11.26 9.59 -36.38
C SER A 75 11.16 8.31 -35.54
N ALA A 76 12.03 7.32 -35.79
CA ALA A 76 12.12 6.11 -34.96
C ALA A 76 12.62 6.43 -33.55
N THR A 77 13.60 7.34 -33.43
CA THR A 77 14.13 7.79 -32.13
C THR A 77 13.09 8.58 -31.34
N SER A 78 12.32 9.46 -31.98
CA SER A 78 11.25 10.21 -31.32
C SER A 78 10.06 9.32 -30.93
N GLY A 79 9.68 8.37 -31.79
CA GLY A 79 8.65 7.37 -31.47
C GLY A 79 9.05 6.47 -30.30
N ALA A 80 10.31 6.05 -30.24
CA ALA A 80 10.84 5.27 -29.11
C ALA A 80 10.82 6.09 -27.80
N ALA A 81 11.21 7.36 -27.85
CA ALA A 81 11.15 8.25 -26.69
C ALA A 81 9.71 8.47 -26.19
N ALA A 82 8.77 8.69 -27.10
CA ALA A 82 7.35 8.82 -26.76
C ALA A 82 6.79 7.53 -26.14
N GLY A 83 7.14 6.36 -26.69
CA GLY A 83 6.75 5.06 -26.14
C GLY A 83 7.28 4.83 -24.73
N ALA A 84 8.52 5.23 -24.45
CA ALA A 84 9.13 5.11 -23.12
C ALA A 84 8.43 6.00 -22.07
N VAL A 85 8.05 7.23 -22.44
CA VAL A 85 7.30 8.13 -21.55
C VAL A 85 5.93 7.54 -21.23
N SER A 86 5.21 7.04 -22.23
CA SER A 86 3.91 6.39 -22.04
C SER A 86 4.00 5.14 -21.15
N ALA A 87 5.03 4.30 -21.36
CA ALA A 87 5.26 3.12 -20.52
C ALA A 87 5.54 3.50 -19.05
N ARG A 88 6.34 4.55 -18.82
CA ARG A 88 6.62 5.04 -17.46
C ARG A 88 5.37 5.59 -16.78
N ALA A 89 4.54 6.34 -17.51
CA ALA A 89 3.27 6.86 -16.98
C ALA A 89 2.30 5.72 -16.63
N ALA A 90 2.20 4.70 -17.50
CA ALA A 90 1.36 3.53 -17.25
C ALA A 90 1.83 2.73 -16.01
N GLU A 91 3.15 2.57 -15.83
CA GLU A 91 3.68 1.90 -14.64
C GLU A 91 3.40 2.72 -13.36
N GLN A 92 3.57 4.04 -13.42
CA GLN A 92 3.26 4.90 -12.29
C GLN A 92 1.78 4.78 -11.88
N GLN A 93 0.86 4.85 -12.85
CA GLN A 93 -0.58 4.68 -12.61
C GLN A 93 -0.91 3.27 -12.10
N ARG A 94 -0.20 2.24 -12.56
CA ARG A 94 -0.35 0.87 -12.05
C ARG A 94 0.03 0.81 -10.56
N LEU A 95 1.16 1.40 -10.16
CA LEU A 95 1.60 1.43 -8.75
C LEU A 95 0.62 2.21 -7.87
N GLU A 96 0.12 3.35 -8.34
CA GLU A 96 -0.91 4.15 -7.65
C GLU A 96 -2.17 3.33 -7.40
N ARG A 97 -2.66 2.60 -8.41
CA ARG A 97 -3.82 1.71 -8.24
C ARG A 97 -3.60 0.59 -7.22
N LEU A 98 -2.38 0.06 -7.12
CA LEU A 98 -2.04 -0.95 -6.11
C LEU A 98 -2.05 -0.35 -4.70
N VAL A 99 -1.48 0.83 -4.53
CA VAL A 99 -1.48 1.56 -3.25
C VAL A 99 -2.91 1.93 -2.84
N ASP A 100 -3.68 2.51 -3.75
CA ASP A 100 -5.07 2.89 -3.50
C ASP A 100 -5.93 1.67 -3.11
N ALA A 101 -5.70 0.51 -3.73
CA ALA A 101 -6.47 -0.70 -3.42
C ALA A 101 -6.29 -1.18 -1.97
N VAL A 102 -5.11 -1.00 -1.38
CA VAL A 102 -4.88 -1.35 0.04
C VAL A 102 -5.20 -0.19 0.98
N ALA A 103 -4.94 1.05 0.58
CA ALA A 103 -5.28 2.24 1.34
C ALA A 103 -6.80 2.40 1.51
N ARG A 104 -7.62 1.96 0.54
CA ARG A 104 -9.09 1.93 0.69
C ARG A 104 -9.56 0.95 1.76
N GLN A 105 -8.82 -0.12 2.00
CA GLN A 105 -9.14 -1.09 3.03
C GLN A 105 -8.74 -0.58 4.42
N GLU A 106 -7.62 0.16 4.50
CA GLU A 106 -7.15 0.79 5.73
C GLU A 106 -6.44 2.11 5.45
N PRO A 107 -7.18 3.24 5.44
CA PRO A 107 -6.63 4.54 5.08
C PRO A 107 -5.86 5.19 6.24
N ARG A 108 -5.96 4.66 7.47
CA ARG A 108 -5.25 5.21 8.63
C ARG A 108 -3.74 4.99 8.57
N LEU A 109 -3.26 4.11 7.69
CA LEU A 109 -1.86 3.73 7.58
C LEU A 109 -1.20 4.37 6.36
N SER A 110 0.12 4.60 6.48
CA SER A 110 0.95 4.89 5.31
C SER A 110 1.14 3.62 4.48
N TRP A 111 1.08 3.76 3.16
CA TRP A 111 1.30 2.68 2.20
C TRP A 111 2.27 3.13 1.12
N ALA A 112 3.07 2.20 0.59
CA ALA A 112 3.82 2.46 -0.63
C ALA A 112 3.98 1.19 -1.46
N ALA A 113 4.01 1.36 -2.78
CA ALA A 113 4.36 0.31 -3.72
C ALA A 113 5.48 0.80 -4.64
N GLY A 114 6.39 -0.09 -5.01
CA GLY A 114 7.52 0.25 -5.87
C GLY A 114 7.97 -0.89 -6.76
N LEU A 115 8.39 -0.56 -7.98
CA LEU A 115 8.95 -1.50 -8.92
C LEU A 115 10.47 -1.61 -8.70
N ARG A 116 10.97 -2.83 -8.46
CA ARG A 116 12.41 -3.10 -8.32
C ARG A 116 13.16 -2.87 -9.63
N GLU A 117 14.48 -2.75 -9.54
CA GLU A 117 15.37 -2.58 -10.70
C GLU A 117 15.32 -3.75 -11.68
N ASP A 118 14.87 -4.94 -11.24
CA ASP A 118 14.61 -6.09 -12.11
C ASP A 118 13.42 -5.90 -13.08
N GLY A 119 12.63 -4.84 -12.90
CA GLY A 119 11.49 -4.49 -13.74
C GLY A 119 10.28 -5.42 -13.64
N THR A 120 10.29 -6.38 -12.71
CA THR A 120 9.22 -7.39 -12.56
C THR A 120 8.67 -7.48 -11.14
N THR A 121 9.51 -7.23 -10.14
CA THR A 121 9.15 -7.37 -8.73
C THR A 121 8.51 -6.08 -8.25
N THR A 122 7.19 -6.10 -8.02
CA THR A 122 6.47 -5.01 -7.37
C THR A 122 6.41 -5.25 -5.87
N LEU A 123 7.06 -4.40 -5.09
CA LEU A 123 6.94 -4.43 -3.63
C LEU A 123 5.73 -3.64 -3.16
N LEU A 124 5.13 -4.10 -2.06
CA LEU A 124 4.13 -3.38 -1.30
C LEU A 124 4.53 -3.35 0.18
N VAL A 125 4.48 -2.17 0.79
CA VAL A 125 4.90 -1.96 2.18
C VAL A 125 3.94 -1.04 2.93
N THR A 126 3.88 -1.23 4.24
CA THR A 126 3.43 -0.24 5.22
C THR A 126 4.49 -0.14 6.31
N ASP A 127 4.61 1.04 6.93
CA ASP A 127 5.56 1.31 8.01
C ASP A 127 5.03 0.86 9.38
N LEU A 128 3.77 0.41 9.48
CA LEU A 128 3.12 -0.04 10.71
C LEU A 128 4.03 -0.91 11.60
N ALA A 129 4.67 -1.92 11.02
CA ALA A 129 5.65 -2.73 11.74
C ALA A 129 6.81 -3.15 10.82
N GLY A 130 7.42 -2.17 10.15
CA GLY A 130 8.63 -2.37 9.33
C GLY A 130 8.43 -3.30 8.14
N GLY A 131 7.23 -3.34 7.55
CA GLY A 131 6.89 -4.16 6.38
C GLY A 131 5.88 -5.29 6.64
N TRP A 132 5.47 -5.53 7.87
CA TRP A 132 4.36 -6.44 8.15
C TRP A 132 3.04 -5.86 7.64
N ILE A 133 2.23 -6.70 6.98
CA ILE A 133 0.91 -6.34 6.47
C ILE A 133 -0.17 -6.96 7.40
N PRO A 134 -1.07 -6.14 7.98
CA PRO A 134 -2.16 -6.63 8.82
C PRO A 134 -3.05 -7.70 8.16
N PRO A 135 -3.69 -8.58 8.95
CA PRO A 135 -4.47 -9.70 8.43
C PRO A 135 -5.76 -9.27 7.70
N HIS A 136 -6.35 -8.12 8.04
CA HIS A 136 -7.58 -7.62 7.40
C HIS A 136 -7.34 -7.06 6.00
N ILE A 137 -6.08 -6.86 5.61
CA ILE A 137 -5.69 -6.31 4.32
C ILE A 137 -5.55 -7.43 3.31
N ARG A 138 -6.40 -7.39 2.30
CA ARG A 138 -6.35 -8.25 1.12
C ARG A 138 -5.40 -7.67 0.10
N LEU A 139 -4.48 -8.52 -0.37
CA LEU A 139 -3.38 -8.09 -1.22
C LEU A 139 -3.74 -8.15 -2.71
N PRO A 140 -3.39 -7.12 -3.50
CA PRO A 140 -3.45 -7.21 -4.96
C PRO A 140 -2.60 -8.37 -5.51
N ALA A 141 -2.98 -8.90 -6.68
CA ALA A 141 -2.19 -9.92 -7.35
C ALA A 141 -0.75 -9.45 -7.65
N ASN A 142 0.20 -10.39 -7.63
CA ASN A 142 1.58 -10.19 -8.08
C ASN A 142 2.41 -9.16 -7.28
N VAL A 143 2.01 -8.82 -6.06
CA VAL A 143 2.84 -8.05 -5.13
C VAL A 143 3.77 -8.97 -4.34
N THR A 144 4.93 -8.45 -3.97
CA THR A 144 5.90 -9.07 -3.07
C THR A 144 5.99 -8.24 -1.79
N LEU A 145 6.19 -8.90 -0.65
CA LEU A 145 6.33 -8.24 0.65
C LEU A 145 7.79 -8.23 1.07
N LEU A 146 8.13 -7.32 1.97
CA LEU A 146 9.43 -7.37 2.66
C LEU A 146 9.54 -8.64 3.50
N GLU A 147 10.75 -9.20 3.56
CA GLU A 147 11.03 -10.29 4.47
C GLU A 147 10.98 -9.81 5.94
N PRO A 148 10.55 -10.67 6.87
CA PRO A 148 10.59 -10.40 8.30
C PRO A 148 12.03 -10.10 8.74
N THR A 149 12.33 -8.84 9.05
CA THR A 149 13.66 -8.40 9.47
C THR A 149 13.52 -7.19 10.37
N ALA A 150 14.40 -7.05 11.36
CA ALA A 150 14.39 -5.91 12.26
C ALA A 150 14.75 -4.64 11.47
N ARG A 151 13.84 -3.66 11.49
CA ARG A 151 14.02 -2.34 10.90
C ARG A 151 13.82 -1.27 11.96
N ARG A 152 14.37 -0.08 11.74
CA ARG A 152 14.12 1.10 12.58
C ARG A 152 12.61 1.44 12.59
N ARG A 153 12.12 2.10 13.66
CA ARG A 153 10.66 2.35 13.84
C ARG A 153 10.20 3.54 13.03
N ASP A 154 11.09 4.51 12.87
CA ASP A 154 10.91 5.80 12.24
C ASP A 154 11.34 5.79 10.76
N VAL A 155 11.33 4.62 10.13
CA VAL A 155 11.61 4.50 8.68
C VAL A 155 10.31 4.76 7.93
N SER A 156 10.34 5.72 7.01
CA SER A 156 9.18 6.04 6.18
C SER A 156 8.84 4.88 5.23
N VAL A 157 7.60 4.82 4.74
CA VAL A 157 7.20 3.83 3.72
C VAL A 157 8.03 3.92 2.43
N VAL A 158 8.47 5.12 2.05
CA VAL A 158 9.33 5.33 0.87
C VAL A 158 10.72 4.77 1.12
N ASP A 159 11.30 4.99 2.30
CA ASP A 159 12.60 4.41 2.66
C ASP A 159 12.54 2.88 2.79
N LEU A 160 11.41 2.32 3.24
CA LEU A 160 11.18 0.87 3.29
C LEU A 160 11.19 0.22 1.91
N LEU A 161 10.81 0.96 0.86
CA LEU A 161 10.93 0.44 -0.50
C LEU A 161 12.39 0.17 -0.87
N GLY A 162 13.35 1.00 -0.43
CA GLY A 162 14.75 0.88 -0.85
C GLY A 162 14.95 1.21 -2.34
N ALA A 163 15.85 0.49 -3.04
CA ALA A 163 16.15 0.75 -4.45
C ALA A 163 14.99 0.32 -5.38
N VAL A 164 14.27 1.30 -5.95
CA VAL A 164 13.15 1.13 -6.87
C VAL A 164 13.24 2.12 -8.03
N VAL A 165 12.74 1.74 -9.21
CA VAL A 165 12.78 2.57 -10.44
C VAL A 165 11.52 3.42 -10.65
N ALA A 166 10.45 3.07 -9.94
CA ALA A 166 9.19 3.81 -9.85
C ALA A 166 8.54 3.51 -8.49
N ALA A 167 7.79 4.47 -7.94
CA ALA A 167 7.14 4.33 -6.65
C ALA A 167 5.85 5.16 -6.58
N ALA A 168 4.87 4.65 -5.85
CA ALA A 168 3.69 5.38 -5.42
C ALA A 168 3.55 5.23 -3.90
N ALA A 169 3.00 6.24 -3.24
CA ALA A 169 2.78 6.23 -1.80
C ALA A 169 1.45 6.91 -1.45
N HIS A 170 0.89 6.50 -0.32
CA HIS A 170 -0.29 7.06 0.29
C HIS A 170 0.06 7.47 1.71
N GLU A 171 -0.24 8.74 2.02
CA GLU A 171 -0.09 9.29 3.36
C GLU A 171 -1.31 8.96 4.22
N PRO A 172 -1.15 8.79 5.55
CA PRO A 172 -2.24 8.45 6.45
C PRO A 172 -3.43 9.41 6.34
N ASN A 173 -4.61 8.84 6.16
CA ASN A 173 -5.90 9.53 6.02
C ASN A 173 -5.97 10.48 4.81
N ALA A 174 -5.06 10.36 3.85
CA ALA A 174 -5.17 11.09 2.60
C ALA A 174 -6.46 10.68 1.86
N TYR A 175 -7.07 11.64 1.17
CA TYR A 175 -8.26 11.37 0.38
C TYR A 175 -7.95 10.38 -0.74
N ILE A 176 -8.81 9.38 -0.91
CA ILE A 176 -8.77 8.43 -2.02
C ILE A 176 -10.03 8.66 -2.85
N GLY A 177 -9.85 8.93 -4.15
CA GLY A 177 -10.97 9.12 -5.09
C GLY A 177 -11.85 7.88 -5.21
N GLU A 178 -12.89 7.88 -6.04
CA GLU A 178 -13.71 6.67 -6.26
C GLU A 178 -12.91 5.48 -6.83
N PRO A 179 -13.35 4.23 -6.64
CA PRO A 179 -12.66 3.05 -7.17
C PRO A 179 -12.56 3.11 -8.70
N ASP A 180 -11.34 2.96 -9.22
CA ASP A 180 -11.09 2.87 -10.67
C ASP A 180 -11.76 1.59 -11.23
N PRO A 181 -12.46 1.64 -12.38
CA PRO A 181 -12.89 0.44 -13.10
C PRO A 181 -11.78 -0.59 -13.33
N ASP A 182 -10.53 -0.11 -13.43
CA ASP A 182 -9.32 -0.92 -13.58
C ASP A 182 -8.66 -1.26 -12.23
N ALA A 183 -9.40 -1.22 -11.12
CA ALA A 183 -8.88 -1.59 -9.80
C ALA A 183 -8.31 -3.04 -9.80
N PRO A 184 -7.16 -3.27 -9.16
CA PRO A 184 -6.50 -4.56 -9.18
C PRO A 184 -7.30 -5.61 -8.40
N LEU A 185 -7.26 -6.86 -8.87
CA LEU A 185 -7.87 -7.98 -8.18
C LEU A 185 -7.11 -8.31 -6.88
N LEU A 186 -7.85 -8.42 -5.77
CA LEU A 186 -7.33 -8.71 -4.42
C LEU A 186 -7.15 -10.22 -4.18
N SER A 187 -6.30 -10.86 -4.97
CA SER A 187 -6.05 -12.31 -4.96
C SER A 187 -4.61 -12.72 -4.60
N GLY A 188 -3.76 -11.77 -4.23
CA GLY A 188 -2.32 -12.00 -4.00
C GLY A 188 -1.94 -12.50 -2.62
N ASP A 189 -2.88 -12.61 -1.68
CA ASP A 189 -2.59 -12.93 -0.26
C ASP A 189 -1.74 -14.19 -0.08
N ARG A 190 -2.16 -15.29 -0.72
CA ARG A 190 -1.47 -16.58 -0.58
C ARG A 190 -0.05 -16.51 -1.10
N SER A 191 0.16 -16.00 -2.31
CA SER A 191 1.50 -15.93 -2.92
C SER A 191 2.42 -15.02 -2.13
N ALA A 192 1.94 -13.83 -1.75
CA ALA A 192 2.75 -12.81 -1.12
C ALA A 192 3.16 -13.20 0.31
N ARG A 193 2.23 -13.75 1.11
CA ARG A 193 2.47 -14.11 2.52
C ARG A 193 3.18 -15.45 2.69
N SER A 194 3.09 -16.37 1.72
CA SER A 194 3.80 -17.66 1.75
C SER A 194 5.32 -17.54 1.53
N ALA A 195 5.80 -16.39 1.06
CA ALA A 195 7.23 -16.14 0.87
C ALA A 195 7.99 -15.92 2.20
N ALA A 196 7.29 -15.77 3.34
CA ALA A 196 7.95 -15.63 4.63
C ALA A 196 8.77 -16.88 4.99
N PRO A 197 9.95 -16.71 5.61
CA PRO A 197 10.77 -17.83 6.08
C PRO A 197 9.96 -18.77 6.97
N GLN A 198 10.23 -20.08 6.86
CA GLN A 198 9.59 -21.08 7.70
C GLN A 198 10.08 -20.95 9.14
N VAL A 199 9.14 -20.94 10.08
CA VAL A 199 9.42 -20.97 11.51
C VAL A 199 9.58 -22.42 11.93
N ASP A 200 10.74 -22.75 12.48
CA ASP A 200 11.02 -24.08 13.02
C ASP A 200 10.03 -24.42 14.14
N GLU A 201 9.48 -25.64 14.05
CA GLU A 201 8.50 -26.16 15.01
C GLU A 201 7.36 -25.14 15.29
N LEU A 202 6.74 -24.60 14.23
CA LEU A 202 5.72 -23.55 14.29
C LEU A 202 4.72 -23.74 15.44
N GLY A 203 4.20 -24.95 15.62
CA GLY A 203 3.24 -25.29 16.68
C GLY A 203 3.79 -25.05 18.09
N PRO A 204 4.82 -25.81 18.52
CA PRO A 204 5.51 -25.58 19.79
C PRO A 204 5.97 -24.13 19.99
N THR A 205 6.55 -23.51 18.96
CA THR A 205 7.02 -22.12 19.00
C THR A 205 5.88 -21.12 19.27
N LEU A 206 4.72 -21.30 18.63
CA LEU A 206 3.54 -20.47 18.86
C LEU A 206 2.98 -20.65 20.28
N VAL A 207 2.83 -21.90 20.75
CA VAL A 207 2.30 -22.18 22.09
C VAL A 207 3.22 -21.56 23.16
N GLU A 208 4.53 -21.68 22.99
CA GLU A 208 5.50 -21.12 23.92
C GLU A 208 5.51 -19.59 23.90
N ALA A 209 5.40 -18.97 22.72
CA ALA A 209 5.29 -17.52 22.58
C ALA A 209 4.04 -16.98 23.29
N VAL A 210 2.89 -17.61 23.08
CA VAL A 210 1.62 -17.27 23.76
C VAL A 210 1.78 -17.42 25.28
N ARG A 211 2.33 -18.54 25.74
CA ARG A 211 2.51 -18.82 27.18
C ARG A 211 3.39 -17.78 27.90
N ARG A 212 4.40 -17.24 27.22
CA ARG A 212 5.32 -16.22 27.78
C ARG A 212 4.79 -14.79 27.68
N ARG A 213 3.71 -14.56 26.94
CA ARG A 213 3.20 -13.22 26.67
C ARG A 213 2.28 -12.74 27.80
N ASP A 214 2.85 -11.93 28.68
CA ASP A 214 2.08 -11.21 29.69
C ASP A 214 1.15 -10.18 29.01
N GLY A 215 -0.12 -10.15 29.40
CA GLY A 215 -1.12 -9.21 28.85
C GLY A 215 -1.98 -9.75 27.71
N LEU A 216 -1.62 -10.90 27.11
CA LEU A 216 -2.42 -11.50 26.04
C LEU A 216 -3.82 -11.88 26.55
N PRO A 217 -4.90 -11.65 25.79
CA PRO A 217 -6.25 -12.05 26.19
C PRO A 217 -6.34 -13.53 26.59
N ARG A 218 -7.04 -13.83 27.69
CA ARG A 218 -7.17 -15.20 28.22
C ARG A 218 -7.67 -16.21 27.19
N ILE A 219 -8.50 -15.76 26.24
CA ILE A 219 -8.99 -16.61 25.16
C ILE A 219 -7.86 -17.14 24.28
N ALA A 220 -6.87 -16.30 23.92
CA ALA A 220 -5.72 -16.72 23.13
C ALA A 220 -4.86 -17.74 23.89
N GLN A 221 -4.67 -17.53 25.21
CA GLN A 221 -3.99 -18.49 26.09
C GLN A 221 -4.70 -19.85 26.13
N ALA A 222 -6.03 -19.85 26.17
CA ALA A 222 -6.83 -21.08 26.25
C ALA A 222 -6.79 -21.90 24.94
N ILE A 223 -6.84 -21.24 23.79
CA ILE A 223 -7.07 -21.93 22.50
C ILE A 223 -5.82 -22.13 21.65
N ALA A 224 -4.68 -21.49 21.96
CA ALA A 224 -3.45 -21.65 21.18
C ALA A 224 -3.01 -23.12 21.05
N ALA A 225 -2.96 -23.85 22.17
CA ALA A 225 -2.55 -25.25 22.16
C ALA A 225 -3.58 -26.18 21.49
N PRO A 226 -4.89 -26.05 21.73
CA PRO A 226 -5.93 -26.74 20.95
C PRO A 226 -5.85 -26.48 19.43
N ALA A 227 -5.66 -25.23 19.01
CA ALA A 227 -5.55 -24.86 17.59
C ALA A 227 -4.35 -25.54 16.93
N VAL A 228 -3.17 -25.50 17.58
CA VAL A 228 -1.95 -26.17 17.10
C VAL A 228 -2.13 -27.69 16.98
N ARG A 229 -2.75 -28.32 17.97
CA ARG A 229 -2.98 -29.78 17.97
C ARG A 229 -4.14 -30.23 17.07
N LYS A 230 -4.88 -29.28 16.49
CA LYS A 230 -6.11 -29.55 15.72
C LYS A 230 -7.13 -30.39 16.50
N THR A 231 -7.24 -30.15 17.81
CA THR A 231 -8.17 -30.88 18.68
C THR A 231 -9.59 -30.27 18.70
N GLY A 232 -9.82 -29.24 17.89
CA GLY A 232 -11.05 -28.46 17.85
C GLY A 232 -11.03 -27.26 18.81
N VAL A 233 -11.65 -26.16 18.38
CA VAL A 233 -11.91 -24.94 19.14
C VAL A 233 -13.41 -24.66 19.00
N LEU A 234 -14.10 -24.27 20.08
CA LEU A 234 -15.54 -24.01 20.02
C LEU A 234 -15.82 -22.75 19.20
N GLU A 235 -16.95 -22.72 18.48
CA GLU A 235 -17.33 -21.52 17.70
C GLU A 235 -17.43 -20.27 18.58
N SER A 236 -17.93 -20.39 19.81
CA SER A 236 -17.97 -19.30 20.79
C SER A 236 -16.58 -18.79 21.19
N GLU A 237 -15.59 -19.68 21.23
CA GLU A 237 -14.21 -19.32 21.54
C GLU A 237 -13.55 -18.62 20.35
N THR A 238 -13.79 -19.12 19.13
CA THR A 238 -13.35 -18.48 17.88
C THR A 238 -13.94 -17.08 17.75
N GLN A 239 -15.24 -16.92 18.01
CA GLN A 239 -15.91 -15.62 17.98
C GLN A 239 -15.29 -14.66 19.01
N LEU A 240 -15.06 -15.11 20.25
CA LEU A 240 -14.43 -14.30 21.29
C LEU A 240 -12.98 -13.93 20.93
N LEU A 241 -12.22 -14.81 20.28
CA LEU A 241 -10.88 -14.49 19.77
C LEU A 241 -10.96 -13.36 18.75
N ARG A 242 -11.85 -13.48 17.75
CA ARG A 242 -12.01 -12.51 16.66
C ARG A 242 -12.46 -11.14 17.17
N GLU A 243 -13.38 -11.10 18.15
CA GLU A 243 -13.76 -9.85 18.83
C GLU A 243 -12.56 -9.16 19.50
N ARG A 244 -11.72 -9.94 20.18
CA ARG A 244 -10.49 -9.41 20.81
C ARG A 244 -9.46 -8.97 19.78
N LEU A 245 -9.35 -9.68 18.66
CA LEU A 245 -8.45 -9.34 17.57
C LEU A 245 -8.85 -8.00 16.94
N THR A 246 -10.15 -7.80 16.67
CA THR A 246 -10.68 -6.51 16.19
C THR A 246 -10.43 -5.38 17.19
N ALA A 247 -10.58 -5.63 18.50
CA ALA A 247 -10.31 -4.62 19.52
C ALA A 247 -8.83 -4.20 19.56
N ILE A 248 -7.90 -5.16 19.43
CA ILE A 248 -6.47 -4.86 19.35
C ILE A 248 -6.14 -4.11 18.06
N GLN A 249 -6.68 -4.56 16.92
CA GLN A 249 -6.55 -3.88 15.63
C GLN A 249 -6.94 -2.40 15.76
N GLU A 250 -8.14 -2.12 16.25
CA GLU A 250 -8.63 -0.74 16.41
C GLU A 250 -7.76 0.07 17.37
N SER A 251 -7.34 -0.53 18.48
CA SER A 251 -6.42 0.14 19.43
C SER A 251 -5.09 0.51 18.80
N VAL A 252 -4.48 -0.39 18.01
CA VAL A 252 -3.20 -0.15 17.34
C VAL A 252 -3.35 0.93 16.27
N LEU A 253 -4.39 0.82 15.43
CA LEU A 253 -4.59 1.74 14.32
C LEU A 253 -4.97 3.15 14.79
N ASN A 254 -5.70 3.29 15.90
CA ASN A 254 -6.00 4.61 16.48
C ASN A 254 -4.81 5.24 17.19
N ALA A 255 -3.84 4.44 17.61
CA ALA A 255 -2.59 4.92 18.21
C ALA A 255 -1.48 5.17 17.17
N TYR A 256 -1.68 4.76 15.92
CA TYR A 256 -0.68 4.97 14.86
C TYR A 256 -0.44 6.48 14.61
N PRO A 257 0.82 6.93 14.47
CA PRO A 257 2.05 6.13 14.32
C PRO A 257 2.73 5.71 15.64
N ASP A 258 2.25 6.18 16.79
CA ASP A 258 2.88 6.01 18.12
C ASP A 258 2.48 4.72 18.87
N HIS A 259 1.80 3.78 18.21
CA HIS A 259 1.30 2.53 18.77
C HIS A 259 2.38 1.65 19.43
N GLU A 260 2.05 1.00 20.55
CA GLU A 260 2.99 0.15 21.28
C GLU A 260 3.37 -1.15 20.53
N LEU A 261 4.66 -1.53 20.59
CA LEU A 261 5.14 -2.78 20.00
C LEU A 261 4.47 -4.00 20.65
N SER A 262 4.17 -3.92 21.94
CA SER A 262 3.49 -4.99 22.68
C SER A 262 2.11 -5.30 22.08
N ALA A 263 1.33 -4.27 21.75
CA ALA A 263 0.03 -4.43 21.12
C ALA A 263 0.14 -5.01 19.70
N LEU A 264 1.17 -4.63 18.93
CA LEU A 264 1.46 -5.26 17.64
C LEU A 264 1.80 -6.74 17.75
N GLY A 265 2.68 -7.11 18.70
CA GLY A 265 3.04 -8.50 18.90
C GLY A 265 1.85 -9.35 19.33
N ASP A 266 0.96 -8.80 20.16
CA ASP A 266 -0.30 -9.46 20.54
C ASP A 266 -1.21 -9.66 19.32
N TRP A 267 -1.33 -8.65 18.46
CA TRP A 267 -2.09 -8.74 17.22
C TRP A 267 -1.52 -9.84 16.31
N MET A 268 -0.19 -9.90 16.13
CA MET A 268 0.46 -10.93 15.32
C MET A 268 0.23 -12.34 15.87
N LEU A 269 0.40 -12.56 17.18
CA LEU A 269 0.15 -13.87 17.80
C LEU A 269 -1.30 -14.31 17.66
N MET A 270 -2.24 -13.41 17.91
CA MET A 270 -3.66 -13.71 17.77
C MET A 270 -4.05 -13.97 16.32
N SER A 271 -3.46 -13.26 15.36
CA SER A 271 -3.63 -13.52 13.93
C SER A 271 -3.08 -14.89 13.54
N ALA A 272 -1.97 -15.32 14.15
CA ALA A 272 -1.42 -16.65 13.90
C ALA A 272 -2.34 -17.77 14.44
N ILE A 273 -2.95 -17.57 15.61
CA ILE A 273 -3.93 -18.50 16.18
C ILE A 273 -5.17 -18.59 15.29
N ASP A 274 -5.76 -17.46 14.90
CA ASP A 274 -6.95 -17.39 14.02
C ASP A 274 -6.67 -18.07 12.68
N ALA A 275 -5.49 -17.83 12.08
CA ALA A 275 -5.05 -18.52 10.88
C ALA A 275 -4.93 -20.04 11.04
N LEU A 276 -4.51 -20.54 12.20
CA LEU A 276 -4.47 -21.99 12.46
C LEU A 276 -5.86 -22.60 12.63
N ILE A 277 -6.81 -21.86 13.22
CA ILE A 277 -8.22 -22.28 13.33
C ILE A 277 -8.81 -22.46 11.92
N ASP A 278 -8.50 -21.55 10.99
CA ASP A 278 -8.91 -21.62 9.59
C ASP A 278 -8.02 -22.54 8.71
N GLU A 279 -7.14 -23.35 9.33
CA GLU A 279 -6.20 -24.27 8.67
C GLU A 279 -5.19 -23.61 7.69
N HIS A 280 -4.98 -22.30 7.80
CA HIS A 280 -4.04 -21.53 7.00
C HIS A 280 -2.62 -21.51 7.60
N GLN A 281 -1.94 -22.66 7.56
CA GLN A 281 -0.58 -22.82 8.11
C GLN A 281 0.43 -21.80 7.58
N TYR A 282 0.38 -21.46 6.28
CA TYR A 282 1.27 -20.46 5.68
C TYR A 282 1.07 -19.07 6.28
N LEU A 283 -0.17 -18.71 6.64
CA LEU A 283 -0.51 -17.42 7.22
C LEU A 283 -0.13 -17.37 8.70
N ALA A 284 -0.35 -18.47 9.43
CA ALA A 284 0.17 -18.62 10.78
C ALA A 284 1.70 -18.49 10.83
N ASN A 285 2.39 -19.12 9.88
CA ASN A 285 3.84 -18.98 9.72
C ASN A 285 4.24 -17.52 9.45
N TYR A 286 3.56 -16.83 8.52
CA TYR A 286 3.81 -15.43 8.22
C TYR A 286 3.73 -14.54 9.48
N HIS A 287 2.64 -14.65 10.25
CA HIS A 287 2.46 -13.84 11.45
C HIS A 287 3.47 -14.19 12.54
N MET A 288 3.82 -15.48 12.71
CA MET A 288 4.84 -15.91 13.67
C MET A 288 6.25 -15.42 13.31
N ALA A 289 6.62 -15.45 12.03
CA ALA A 289 7.91 -14.96 11.56
C ALA A 289 8.07 -13.45 11.85
N TRP A 290 7.02 -12.67 11.63
CA TRP A 290 6.99 -11.23 11.98
C TRP A 290 6.96 -10.98 13.49
N PHE A 291 6.18 -11.77 14.25
CA PHE A 291 6.19 -11.69 15.72
C PHE A 291 7.59 -11.88 16.29
N ALA A 292 8.35 -12.86 15.80
CA ALA A 292 9.71 -13.12 16.27
C ALA A 292 10.64 -11.91 16.07
N VAL A 293 10.43 -11.11 15.02
CA VAL A 293 11.17 -9.86 14.79
C VAL A 293 10.78 -8.79 15.80
N VAL A 294 9.47 -8.59 16.03
CA VAL A 294 8.95 -7.58 16.96
C VAL A 294 9.33 -7.91 18.41
N ALA A 295 9.16 -9.16 18.83
CA ALA A 295 9.46 -9.61 20.20
C ALA A 295 10.95 -9.44 20.56
N ARG A 296 11.86 -9.71 19.62
CA ARG A 296 13.30 -9.44 19.82
C ARG A 296 13.58 -7.96 20.10
N ARG A 297 12.82 -7.08 19.44
CA ARG A 297 12.97 -5.64 19.58
C ARG A 297 12.45 -5.14 20.92
N GLU A 298 11.28 -5.61 21.36
CA GLU A 298 10.74 -5.34 22.69
C GLU A 298 11.74 -5.69 23.79
N GLY A 299 12.32 -6.90 23.72
CA GLY A 299 13.33 -7.35 24.69
C GLY A 299 14.63 -6.53 24.67
N SER A 300 15.05 -6.04 23.49
CA SER A 300 16.23 -5.19 23.37
C SER A 300 16.03 -3.77 23.91
N GLY A 301 14.79 -3.25 23.87
CA GLY A 301 14.46 -1.92 24.38
C GLY A 301 14.46 -1.84 25.92
N GLY A 302 14.34 -2.97 26.62
CA GLY A 302 14.36 -3.04 28.08
C GLY A 302 15.75 -2.89 28.73
N PHE A 303 16.84 -2.88 27.95
CA PHE A 303 18.21 -2.74 28.44
C PHE A 303 18.83 -1.35 28.18
N ALA A 304 18.07 -0.41 27.61
CA ALA A 304 18.49 0.97 27.44
C ALA A 304 17.62 1.89 28.32
N ALA A 305 17.97 1.96 29.60
CA ALA A 305 17.51 2.98 30.55
C ALA A 305 18.73 3.57 31.26
#